data_AF-A0A923AIH5-F1
#
_entry.id   AF-A0A923AIH5-F1
#
_cell.length_a   1.000
_cell.length_b   1.000
_cell.length_c   1.000
_cell.angle_alpha   90.00
_cell.angle_beta   90.00
_cell.angle_gamma   90.00
#
_symmetry.space_group_name_H-M   'P 1'
#
loop_
_entity.id
_entity.type
_entity.pdbx_description
1 polymer ?
#
loop_
_entity_poly.entity_id
_entity_poly.type
_entity_poly.pdbx_seq_one_letter_code
_entity_poly.pdbx_strand_id
1 'polypeptide(L)'
;MADNDSVLIAAAQWAGAPMALATVVSTWGSAPRPRGSHMIVNGDGRFEGSVSGGCVESDILATAADVIAGAPAQLKHYGVADAAAWEVGLPCGGEIDVLVQPVSDTGFPPALFAQIAEARARGERTKVSTDLATGQSTLGECAGAFVNRYDPPRRLLIVGAVQIAQALAGLAREIGVAVTVIDPRARFLTAERFPGVTLDDRWPDEAIAALRPDPATAIVTLS
;
A
#
# COMPACT_ATOMS: atom_id res chain seq x y z
N MET A 1 2.23 8.17 3.04
CA MET A 1 2.85 6.84 2.83
C MET A 1 2.02 6.13 1.80
N ALA A 2 2.66 5.44 0.87
CA ALA A 2 1.95 4.68 -0.15
C ALA A 2 1.09 3.59 0.51
N ASP A 3 -0.18 3.53 0.08
CA ASP A 3 -1.04 2.39 0.37
C ASP A 3 -0.88 1.39 -0.79
N ASN A 4 -0.40 0.21 -0.46
CA ASN A 4 -0.07 -0.85 -1.42
C ASN A 4 -0.87 -2.14 -1.11
N ASP A 5 -1.98 -2.05 -0.37
CA ASP A 5 -2.72 -3.22 0.11
C ASP A 5 -3.29 -4.05 -1.03
N SER A 6 -3.93 -3.41 -2.01
CA SER A 6 -4.43 -4.10 -3.21
C SER A 6 -3.32 -4.76 -4.01
N VAL A 7 -2.13 -4.13 -4.09
CA VAL A 7 -0.96 -4.67 -4.78
C VAL A 7 -0.46 -5.94 -4.10
N LEU A 8 -0.35 -5.96 -2.77
CA LEU A 8 0.06 -7.15 -2.02
C LEU A 8 -0.96 -8.29 -2.16
N ILE A 9 -2.27 -7.97 -2.15
CA ILE A 9 -3.35 -8.94 -2.37
C ILE A 9 -3.27 -9.53 -3.78
N ALA A 10 -3.09 -8.67 -4.80
CA ALA A 10 -2.98 -9.09 -6.19
C ALA A 10 -1.75 -9.98 -6.42
N ALA A 11 -0.60 -9.62 -5.84
CA ALA A 11 0.62 -10.43 -5.90
C ALA A 11 0.41 -11.84 -5.34
N ALA A 12 -0.34 -11.97 -4.24
CA ALA A 12 -0.70 -13.26 -3.67
C ALA A 12 -1.67 -14.06 -4.56
N GLN A 13 -2.68 -13.40 -5.13
CA GLN A 13 -3.65 -14.03 -6.02
C GLN A 13 -3.05 -14.47 -7.36
N TRP A 14 -2.02 -13.78 -7.83
CA TRP A 14 -1.34 -14.05 -9.10
C TRP A 14 -0.03 -14.82 -8.92
N ALA A 15 0.20 -15.39 -7.74
CA ALA A 15 1.41 -16.15 -7.45
C ALA A 15 1.66 -17.26 -8.50
N GLY A 16 2.88 -17.29 -9.03
CA GLY A 16 3.28 -18.21 -10.10
C GLY A 16 3.02 -17.71 -11.52
N ALA A 17 2.23 -16.65 -11.71
CA ALA A 17 2.12 -15.98 -13.00
C ALA A 17 3.33 -15.05 -13.24
N PRO A 18 3.75 -14.84 -14.50
CA PRO A 18 4.70 -13.78 -14.84
C PRO A 18 4.11 -12.42 -14.45
N MET A 19 4.88 -11.60 -13.74
CA MET A 19 4.46 -10.28 -13.29
C MET A 19 5.63 -9.29 -13.34
N ALA A 20 5.30 -8.01 -13.41
CA ALA A 20 6.23 -6.90 -13.17
C ALA A 20 5.66 -5.98 -12.09
N LEU A 21 6.57 -5.36 -11.33
CA LEU A 21 6.25 -4.36 -10.32
C LEU A 21 6.82 -3.02 -10.77
N ALA A 22 5.96 -2.01 -10.86
CA ALA A 22 6.33 -0.62 -11.06
C ALA A 22 6.27 0.12 -9.73
N THR A 23 7.34 0.83 -9.37
CA THR A 23 7.49 1.55 -8.10
C THR A 23 7.89 2.99 -8.34
N VAL A 24 7.17 3.95 -7.76
CA VAL A 24 7.60 5.37 -7.72
C VAL A 24 8.82 5.50 -6.80
N VAL A 25 10.02 5.65 -7.36
CA VAL A 25 11.27 5.71 -6.59
C VAL A 25 11.69 7.12 -6.23
N SER A 26 11.27 8.11 -7.02
CA SER A 26 11.50 9.53 -6.81
C SER A 26 10.28 10.34 -7.21
N THR A 27 10.11 11.51 -6.59
CA THR A 27 9.05 12.47 -6.89
C THR A 27 9.59 13.89 -6.74
N TRP A 28 9.22 14.78 -7.65
CA TRP A 28 9.50 16.21 -7.56
C TRP A 28 8.25 17.04 -7.85
N GLY A 29 8.11 18.19 -7.19
CA GLY A 29 6.95 19.06 -7.33
C GLY A 29 5.64 18.38 -6.90
N SER A 30 4.54 18.69 -7.60
CA SER A 30 3.19 18.20 -7.32
C SER A 30 2.93 16.81 -7.91
N ALA A 31 3.76 15.83 -7.56
CA ALA A 31 3.59 14.45 -8.02
C ALA A 31 2.27 13.85 -7.52
N PRO A 32 1.52 13.13 -8.37
CA PRO A 32 0.16 12.68 -8.07
C PRO A 32 0.10 11.48 -7.11
N ARG A 33 1.17 10.68 -7.04
CA ARG A 33 1.35 9.58 -6.09
C ARG A 33 2.65 9.78 -5.32
N PRO A 34 2.70 9.42 -4.03
CA PRO A 34 3.90 9.55 -3.23
C PRO A 34 4.96 8.51 -3.64
N ARG A 35 6.23 8.83 -3.37
CA ARG A 35 7.34 7.87 -3.38
C ARG A 35 6.97 6.59 -2.59
N GLY A 36 7.28 5.43 -3.19
CA GLY A 36 6.96 4.09 -2.67
C GLY A 36 5.63 3.52 -3.14
N SER A 37 4.86 4.25 -3.95
CA SER A 37 3.61 3.75 -4.56
C SER A 37 3.90 2.70 -5.60
N HIS A 38 3.11 1.63 -5.59
CA HIS A 38 3.24 0.51 -6.50
C HIS A 38 2.10 0.40 -7.50
N MET A 39 2.43 -0.20 -8.64
CA MET A 39 1.50 -0.82 -9.57
C MET A 39 2.07 -2.18 -9.95
N ILE A 40 1.29 -3.24 -9.81
CA ILE A 40 1.67 -4.59 -10.22
C ILE A 40 0.92 -4.98 -11.48
N VAL A 41 1.62 -5.57 -12.44
CA VAL A 41 1.08 -5.96 -13.75
C VAL A 41 1.26 -7.47 -13.92
N ASN A 42 0.18 -8.15 -14.27
CA ASN A 42 0.15 -9.56 -14.62
C ASN A 42 0.50 -9.74 -16.11
N GLY A 43 1.13 -10.86 -16.47
CA GLY A 43 1.42 -11.23 -17.86
C GLY A 43 0.18 -11.39 -18.75
N ASP A 44 -1.02 -11.52 -18.17
CA ASP A 44 -2.29 -11.48 -18.91
C ASP A 44 -2.83 -10.06 -19.16
N GLY A 45 -2.11 -9.02 -18.73
CA GLY A 45 -2.46 -7.61 -18.92
C GLY A 45 -3.31 -6.98 -17.82
N ARG A 46 -3.80 -7.75 -16.84
CA ARG A 46 -4.44 -7.18 -15.64
C ARG A 46 -3.41 -6.44 -14.79
N PHE A 47 -3.84 -5.40 -14.09
CA PHE A 47 -2.98 -4.66 -13.17
C PHE A 47 -3.75 -4.16 -11.95
N GLU A 48 -3.02 -3.91 -10.86
CA GLU A 48 -3.54 -3.38 -9.61
C GLU A 48 -2.59 -2.31 -9.05
N GLY A 49 -3.13 -1.30 -8.37
CA GLY A 49 -2.36 -0.15 -7.89
C GLY A 49 -2.18 0.96 -8.94
N SER A 50 -1.36 1.95 -8.63
CA SER A 50 -1.17 3.12 -9.49
C SER A 50 0.09 3.89 -9.13
N VAL A 51 0.81 4.37 -10.14
CA VAL A 51 2.01 5.22 -10.00
C VAL A 51 1.76 6.69 -10.33
N SER A 52 0.69 7.03 -11.07
CA SER A 52 0.38 8.43 -11.39
C SER A 52 -1.09 8.83 -11.27
N GLY A 53 -2.02 7.89 -11.19
CA GLY A 53 -3.46 8.14 -11.19
C GLY A 53 -4.10 8.12 -12.59
N GLY A 54 -3.37 7.66 -13.62
CA GLY A 54 -3.89 7.39 -14.96
C GLY A 54 -3.09 8.00 -16.11
N CYS A 55 -2.16 8.91 -15.85
CA CYS A 55 -1.46 9.66 -16.90
C CYS A 55 -0.37 8.86 -17.62
N VAL A 56 0.38 8.05 -16.88
CA VAL A 56 1.56 7.32 -17.41
C VAL A 56 1.38 5.80 -17.40
N GLU A 57 0.25 5.31 -16.86
CA GLU A 57 -0.04 3.89 -16.66
C GLU A 57 0.04 3.08 -17.97
N SER A 58 -0.37 3.65 -19.11
CA SER A 58 -0.27 2.97 -20.42
C SER A 58 1.17 2.69 -20.84
N ASP A 59 2.10 3.63 -20.63
CA ASP A 59 3.53 3.45 -20.94
C ASP A 59 4.19 2.48 -19.94
N ILE A 60 3.75 2.52 -18.68
CA ILE A 60 4.16 1.54 -17.66
C ILE A 60 3.68 0.13 -18.01
N LEU A 61 2.46 -0.04 -18.52
CA LEU A 61 1.97 -1.35 -18.98
C LEU A 61 2.81 -1.91 -20.13
N ALA A 62 3.19 -1.06 -21.10
CA ALA A 62 4.08 -1.46 -22.19
C ALA A 62 5.47 -1.86 -21.66
N THR A 63 6.06 -1.04 -20.79
CA THR A 63 7.36 -1.33 -20.16
C THR A 63 7.31 -2.62 -19.32
N ALA A 64 6.21 -2.83 -18.60
CA ALA A 64 5.97 -4.05 -17.83
C ALA A 64 5.89 -5.29 -18.74
N ALA A 65 5.23 -5.20 -19.89
CA ALA A 65 5.18 -6.29 -20.86
C ALA A 65 6.60 -6.67 -21.36
N ASP A 66 7.44 -5.69 -21.65
CA ASP A 66 8.84 -5.92 -22.06
C ASP A 66 9.64 -6.61 -20.94
N VAL A 67 9.50 -6.12 -19.70
CA VAL A 67 10.17 -6.70 -18.51
C VAL A 67 9.69 -8.13 -18.25
N ILE A 68 8.39 -8.40 -18.38
CA ILE A 68 7.82 -9.75 -18.26
C ILE A 68 8.36 -10.67 -19.37
N ALA A 69 8.58 -10.13 -20.58
CA ALA A 69 9.17 -10.85 -21.70
C ALA A 69 10.70 -11.08 -21.56
N GLY A 70 11.33 -10.55 -20.51
CA GLY A 70 12.74 -10.78 -20.18
C GLY A 70 13.67 -9.57 -20.37
N ALA A 71 13.14 -8.38 -20.64
CA ALA A 71 13.94 -7.16 -20.59
C ALA A 71 14.47 -6.92 -19.15
N PRO A 72 15.66 -6.31 -18.98
CA PRO A 72 16.14 -5.92 -17.66
C PRO A 72 15.21 -4.90 -17.01
N ALA A 73 15.34 -4.70 -15.70
CA ALA A 73 14.62 -3.65 -14.99
C ALA A 73 14.89 -2.28 -15.62
N GLN A 74 13.85 -1.45 -15.74
CA GLN A 74 13.91 -0.16 -16.43
C GLN A 74 13.52 0.96 -15.48
N LEU A 75 14.34 2.01 -15.42
CA LEU A 75 14.00 3.25 -14.72
C LEU A 75 13.44 4.26 -15.72
N LYS A 76 12.19 4.66 -15.53
CA LYS A 76 11.46 5.58 -16.41
C LYS A 76 11.28 6.93 -15.72
N HIS A 77 11.68 7.99 -16.38
CA HIS A 77 11.49 9.36 -15.92
C HIS A 77 10.28 9.97 -16.62
N TYR A 78 9.37 10.57 -15.86
CA TYR A 78 8.20 11.28 -16.38
C TYR A 78 8.19 12.69 -15.81
N GLY A 79 8.32 13.68 -16.70
CA GLY A 79 8.30 15.09 -16.36
C GLY A 79 6.93 15.73 -16.55
N VAL A 80 6.92 17.07 -16.48
CA VAL A 80 5.76 17.88 -16.87
C VAL A 80 5.52 17.69 -18.37
N ALA A 81 4.28 17.38 -18.75
CA ALA A 81 3.93 17.27 -20.16
C ALA A 81 4.15 18.61 -20.88
N ASP A 82 5.15 18.70 -21.76
CA ASP A 82 5.31 19.83 -22.67
C ASP A 82 4.39 19.63 -23.86
N ALA A 83 3.48 20.57 -24.11
CA ALA A 83 2.53 20.51 -25.22
C ALA A 83 3.20 20.48 -26.62
N ALA A 84 4.50 20.80 -26.71
CA ALA A 84 5.29 20.72 -27.94
C ALA A 84 5.96 19.35 -28.16
N ALA A 85 6.11 18.53 -27.11
CA ALA A 85 6.73 17.22 -27.16
C ALA A 85 5.65 16.13 -27.05
N TRP A 86 5.66 15.15 -27.94
CA TRP A 86 4.76 13.99 -27.90
C TRP A 86 5.10 13.01 -26.74
N GLU A 87 5.58 13.53 -25.62
CA GLU A 87 6.01 12.76 -24.46
C GLU A 87 4.84 12.52 -23.51
N VAL A 88 4.73 11.29 -23.02
CA VAL A 88 3.82 10.93 -21.94
C VAL A 88 4.32 11.62 -20.67
N GLY A 89 3.53 12.54 -20.12
CA GLY A 89 3.94 13.36 -18.98
C GLY A 89 2.83 13.59 -17.98
N LEU A 90 3.18 14.27 -16.89
CA LEU A 90 2.29 14.57 -15.79
C LEU A 90 1.63 15.95 -15.96
N PRO A 91 0.29 16.02 -16.10
CA PRO A 91 -0.42 17.30 -16.24
C PRO A 91 -0.46 18.11 -14.94
N CYS A 92 -0.15 17.49 -13.80
CA CYS A 92 -0.14 18.13 -12.48
C CYS A 92 1.12 18.98 -12.22
N GLY A 93 2.06 19.05 -13.17
CA GLY A 93 3.26 19.90 -13.07
C GLY A 93 4.35 19.37 -12.14
N GLY A 94 4.31 18.07 -11.81
CA GLY A 94 5.37 17.38 -11.07
C GLY A 94 6.17 16.42 -11.96
N GLU A 95 7.18 15.79 -11.38
CA GLU A 95 7.99 14.75 -12.03
C GLU A 95 8.04 13.51 -11.13
N ILE A 96 8.12 12.32 -11.76
CA ILE A 96 8.30 11.06 -11.06
C ILE A 96 9.32 10.19 -11.78
N ASP A 97 10.09 9.44 -11.00
CA ASP A 97 10.86 8.31 -11.51
C ASP A 97 10.16 7.01 -11.10
N VAL A 98 9.93 6.12 -12.05
CA VAL A 98 9.29 4.84 -11.84
C VAL A 98 10.22 3.72 -12.27
N LEU A 99 10.60 2.88 -11.31
CA LEU A 99 11.34 1.64 -11.59
C LEU A 99 10.33 0.54 -11.95
N VAL A 100 10.47 -0.07 -13.12
CA VAL A 100 9.72 -1.26 -13.55
C VAL A 100 10.67 -2.45 -13.49
N GLN A 101 10.41 -3.40 -12.59
CA GLN A 101 11.26 -4.57 -12.35
C GLN A 101 10.44 -5.87 -12.43
N PRO A 102 11.05 -7.01 -12.82
CA PRO A 102 10.33 -8.28 -12.87
C PRO A 102 10.03 -8.77 -11.46
N VAL A 103 8.91 -9.48 -11.28
CA VAL A 103 8.66 -10.25 -10.05
C VAL A 103 9.38 -11.59 -10.16
N SER A 104 10.65 -11.60 -9.75
CA SER A 104 11.58 -12.73 -9.82
C SER A 104 12.74 -12.54 -8.84
N ASP A 105 13.59 -13.55 -8.66
CA ASP A 105 14.78 -13.47 -7.79
C ASP A 105 15.83 -12.44 -8.26
N THR A 106 15.79 -12.06 -9.53
CA THR A 106 16.67 -11.03 -10.13
C THR A 106 16.04 -9.63 -10.13
N GLY A 107 14.78 -9.49 -9.71
CA GLY A 107 14.06 -8.23 -9.58
C GLY A 107 13.44 -8.10 -8.19
N PHE A 108 12.12 -8.16 -8.10
CA PHE A 108 11.37 -8.25 -6.83
C PHE A 108 11.06 -9.71 -6.49
N PRO A 109 11.77 -10.36 -5.54
CA PRO A 109 11.50 -11.76 -5.22
C PRO A 109 10.05 -11.98 -4.77
N PRO A 110 9.33 -12.99 -5.31
CA PRO A 110 7.95 -13.27 -4.92
C PRO A 110 7.77 -13.48 -3.41
N ALA A 111 8.77 -14.06 -2.75
CA ALA A 111 8.78 -14.28 -1.31
C ALA A 111 8.71 -12.98 -0.49
N LEU A 112 9.16 -11.84 -1.02
CA LEU A 112 9.06 -10.55 -0.33
C LEU A 112 7.60 -10.14 -0.12
N PHE A 113 6.70 -10.42 -1.07
CA PHE A 113 5.27 -10.11 -0.91
C PHE A 113 4.68 -10.84 0.30
N ALA A 114 4.98 -12.13 0.44
CA ALA A 114 4.54 -12.93 1.58
C ALA A 114 5.16 -12.42 2.90
N GLN A 115 6.47 -12.17 2.92
CA GLN A 115 7.16 -11.65 4.10
C GLN A 115 6.61 -10.30 4.56
N ILE A 116 6.32 -9.39 3.63
CA ILE A 116 5.68 -8.10 3.92
C ILE A 116 4.29 -8.32 4.50
N ALA A 117 3.45 -9.14 3.85
CA ALA A 117 2.08 -9.39 4.29
C ALA A 117 2.04 -10.02 5.70
N GLU A 118 2.91 -10.99 5.97
CA GLU A 118 3.02 -11.65 7.26
C GLU A 118 3.50 -10.71 8.38
N ALA A 119 4.53 -9.90 8.12
CA ALA A 119 5.01 -8.91 9.08
C ALA A 119 3.91 -7.88 9.40
N ARG A 120 3.22 -7.38 8.38
CA ARG A 120 2.10 -6.46 8.55
C ARG A 120 0.95 -7.07 9.35
N ALA A 121 0.64 -8.35 9.13
CA ALA A 121 -0.37 -9.07 9.92
C ALA A 121 0.03 -9.25 11.40
N ARG A 122 1.34 -9.27 11.70
CA ARG A 122 1.87 -9.28 13.08
C ARG A 122 1.99 -7.89 13.70
N GLY A 123 1.60 -6.81 13.02
CA GLY A 123 1.78 -5.45 13.51
C GLY A 123 3.22 -4.94 13.40
N GLU A 124 4.07 -5.61 12.62
CA GLU A 124 5.47 -5.26 12.43
C GLU A 124 5.64 -4.36 11.19
N ARG A 125 6.58 -3.42 11.29
CA ARG A 125 7.00 -2.62 10.13
C ARG A 125 8.15 -3.31 9.42
N THR A 126 8.12 -3.27 8.10
CA THR A 126 9.15 -3.88 7.26
C THR A 126 9.72 -2.85 6.30
N LYS A 127 11.02 -3.00 6.00
CA LYS A 127 11.70 -2.25 4.94
C LYS A 127 12.12 -3.20 3.84
N VAL A 128 12.05 -2.74 2.60
CA VAL A 128 12.65 -3.41 1.44
C VAL A 128 13.58 -2.43 0.76
N SER A 129 14.81 -2.86 0.53
CA SER A 129 15.80 -2.12 -0.23
C SER A 129 15.84 -2.61 -1.67
N THR A 130 15.82 -1.68 -2.61
CA THR A 130 15.99 -1.93 -4.04
C THR A 130 17.20 -1.18 -4.56
N ASP A 131 18.12 -1.90 -5.20
CA ASP A 131 19.20 -1.30 -5.98
C ASP A 131 18.61 -0.80 -7.31
N LEU A 132 18.68 0.52 -7.56
CA LEU A 132 18.09 1.13 -8.75
C LEU A 132 18.85 0.83 -10.04
N ALA A 133 20.11 0.40 -9.96
CA ALA A 133 20.91 0.03 -11.14
C ALA A 133 20.58 -1.39 -11.62
N THR A 134 20.30 -2.32 -10.70
CA THR A 134 20.01 -3.72 -11.03
C THR A 134 18.52 -4.04 -10.99
N GLY A 135 17.72 -3.25 -10.27
CA GLY A 135 16.32 -3.54 -9.96
C GLY A 135 16.14 -4.62 -8.90
N GLN A 136 17.20 -5.12 -8.27
CA GLN A 136 17.10 -6.20 -7.30
C GLN A 136 16.64 -5.70 -5.93
N SER A 137 15.61 -6.34 -5.38
CA SER A 137 15.04 -6.04 -4.07
C SER A 137 15.39 -7.08 -3.01
N THR A 138 15.67 -6.61 -1.80
CA THR A 138 15.97 -7.45 -0.64
C THR A 138 15.26 -6.93 0.61
N LEU A 139 14.93 -7.85 1.51
CA LEU A 139 14.35 -7.50 2.81
C LEU A 139 15.39 -6.77 3.67
N GLY A 140 14.95 -5.70 4.33
CA GLY A 140 15.80 -4.89 5.21
C GLY A 140 16.19 -3.55 4.60
N GLU A 141 17.26 -2.98 5.14
CA GLU A 141 17.78 -1.67 4.75
C GLU A 141 19.25 -1.81 4.34
N CYS A 142 19.54 -1.38 3.12
CA CYS A 142 20.87 -1.35 2.53
C CYS A 142 21.25 0.10 2.21
N ALA A 143 22.46 0.50 2.60
CA ALA A 143 22.96 1.85 2.37
C ALA A 143 23.10 2.15 0.87
N GLY A 144 22.62 3.31 0.43
CA GLY A 144 22.67 3.72 -0.98
C GLY A 144 21.56 3.13 -1.87
N ALA A 145 20.78 2.16 -1.37
CA ALA A 145 19.62 1.63 -2.06
C ALA A 145 18.37 2.51 -1.86
N PHE A 146 17.42 2.42 -2.79
CA PHE A 146 16.07 2.93 -2.55
C PHE A 146 15.40 2.07 -1.48
N VAL A 147 14.87 2.69 -0.42
CA VAL A 147 14.20 1.97 0.68
C VAL A 147 12.71 2.27 0.64
N ASN A 148 11.89 1.24 0.49
CA ASN A 148 10.45 1.33 0.68
C ASN A 148 10.05 0.80 2.08
N ARG A 149 9.10 1.47 2.72
CA ARG A 149 8.60 1.10 4.06
C ARG A 149 7.17 0.59 3.95
N TYR A 150 6.92 -0.56 4.55
CA TYR A 150 5.61 -1.18 4.66
C TYR A 150 5.22 -1.20 6.14
N ASP A 151 4.28 -0.34 6.51
CA ASP A 151 3.74 -0.33 7.87
C ASP A 151 2.52 -1.26 7.96
N PRO A 152 2.22 -1.81 9.14
CA PRO A 152 0.98 -2.55 9.35
C PRO A 152 -0.25 -1.65 9.11
N PRO A 153 -1.43 -2.24 8.81
CA PRO A 153 -2.67 -1.47 8.64
C PRO A 153 -2.94 -0.57 9.85
N ARG A 154 -3.41 0.64 9.59
CA ARG A 154 -3.78 1.57 10.67
C ARG A 154 -5.01 1.04 11.37
N ARG A 155 -4.97 1.03 12.70
CA ARG A 155 -6.07 0.53 13.54
C ARG A 155 -6.57 1.64 14.46
N LEU A 156 -7.88 1.71 14.64
CA LEU A 156 -8.52 2.61 15.60
C LEU A 156 -9.42 1.80 16.52
N LEU A 157 -9.07 1.76 17.80
CA LEU A 157 -9.87 1.13 18.84
C LEU A 157 -10.66 2.23 19.57
N ILE A 158 -11.98 2.21 19.44
CA ILE A 158 -12.87 3.17 20.08
C ILE A 158 -13.49 2.52 21.31
N VAL A 159 -13.13 3.00 22.49
CA VAL A 159 -13.71 2.55 23.75
C VAL A 159 -14.91 3.44 24.08
N GLY A 160 -16.11 2.86 24.03
CA GLY A 160 -17.38 3.51 24.28
C GLY A 160 -18.20 3.72 22.99
N ALA A 161 -19.38 3.10 22.94
CA ALA A 161 -20.29 3.10 21.79
C ALA A 161 -21.31 4.25 21.85
N VAL A 162 -20.84 5.48 22.14
CA VAL A 162 -21.66 6.69 22.20
C VAL A 162 -21.95 7.27 20.81
N GLN A 163 -22.72 8.37 20.73
CA GLN A 163 -23.08 8.96 19.43
C GLN A 163 -21.86 9.47 18.63
N ILE A 164 -20.89 10.10 19.31
CA ILE A 164 -19.65 10.58 18.69
C ILE A 164 -18.85 9.42 18.07
N ALA A 165 -18.89 8.23 18.70
CA ALA A 165 -18.21 7.05 18.20
C ALA A 165 -18.72 6.62 16.81
N GLN A 166 -20.00 6.80 16.51
CA GLN A 166 -20.57 6.43 15.21
C GLN A 166 -19.99 7.30 14.08
N ALA A 167 -19.93 8.62 14.31
CA ALA A 167 -19.35 9.55 13.34
C ALA A 167 -17.85 9.31 13.15
N LEU A 168 -17.11 9.12 14.24
CA LEU A 168 -15.67 8.82 14.19
C LEU A 168 -15.39 7.50 13.46
N ALA A 169 -16.13 6.44 13.79
CA ALA A 169 -15.98 5.13 13.18
C ALA A 169 -16.24 5.17 11.66
N GLY A 170 -17.30 5.88 11.24
CA GLY A 170 -17.60 6.09 9.83
C GLY A 170 -16.47 6.80 9.10
N LEU A 171 -16.03 7.97 9.59
CA LEU A 171 -14.94 8.73 8.97
C LEU A 171 -13.64 7.94 8.88
N ALA A 172 -13.26 7.24 9.97
CA ALA A 172 -12.05 6.45 10.02
C ALA A 172 -12.08 5.29 9.01
N ARG A 173 -13.23 4.61 8.87
CA ARG A 173 -13.42 3.55 7.87
C ARG A 173 -13.28 4.07 6.44
N GLU A 174 -13.91 5.20 6.13
CA GLU A 174 -13.86 5.81 4.78
C GLU A 174 -12.43 6.17 4.35
N ILE A 175 -11.53 6.46 5.29
CA ILE A 175 -10.12 6.75 5.00
C ILE A 175 -9.20 5.52 5.16
N GLY A 176 -9.77 4.30 5.22
CA GLY A 176 -9.03 3.04 5.23
C GLY A 176 -8.42 2.64 6.58
N VAL A 177 -8.94 3.16 7.70
CA VAL A 177 -8.51 2.71 9.04
C VAL A 177 -9.38 1.53 9.50
N ALA A 178 -8.74 0.47 9.98
CA ALA A 178 -9.42 -0.67 10.57
C ALA A 178 -9.99 -0.30 11.94
N VAL A 179 -11.30 -0.10 12.02
CA VAL A 179 -11.99 0.34 13.23
C VAL A 179 -12.52 -0.85 14.04
N THR A 180 -12.34 -0.82 15.36
CA THR A 180 -13.05 -1.68 16.30
C THR A 180 -13.70 -0.83 17.39
N VAL A 181 -15.00 -1.04 17.65
CA VAL A 181 -15.74 -0.37 18.72
C VAL A 181 -15.93 -1.34 19.88
N ILE A 182 -15.48 -0.92 21.06
CA ILE A 182 -15.45 -1.69 22.30
C ILE A 182 -16.45 -1.08 23.26
N ASP A 183 -17.47 -1.82 23.68
CA ASP A 183 -18.40 -1.39 24.72
C ASP A 183 -19.05 -2.60 25.42
N PRO A 184 -18.92 -2.76 26.75
CA PRO A 184 -19.48 -3.92 27.45
C PRO A 184 -21.02 -3.95 27.44
N ARG A 185 -21.67 -2.85 27.04
CA ARG A 185 -23.13 -2.78 26.90
C ARG A 185 -23.52 -3.26 25.50
N ALA A 186 -23.54 -4.56 25.27
CA ALA A 186 -23.82 -5.19 23.96
C ALA A 186 -24.99 -4.58 23.16
N ARG A 187 -26.06 -4.10 23.84
CA ARG A 187 -27.19 -3.39 23.19
C ARG A 187 -26.80 -2.12 22.39
N PHE A 188 -25.65 -1.51 22.69
CA PHE A 188 -25.13 -0.36 21.96
C PHE A 188 -24.36 -0.79 20.70
N LEU A 189 -23.89 -2.04 20.62
CA LEU A 189 -23.09 -2.56 19.52
C LEU A 189 -23.96 -3.23 18.46
N THR A 190 -24.65 -2.42 17.66
CA THR A 190 -25.44 -2.94 16.52
C THR A 190 -24.83 -2.54 15.19
N ALA A 191 -25.02 -3.39 14.18
CA ALA A 191 -24.59 -3.10 12.80
C ALA A 191 -25.28 -1.85 12.22
N GLU A 192 -26.49 -1.53 12.69
CA GLU A 192 -27.23 -0.32 12.30
C GLU A 192 -26.52 0.96 12.80
N ARG A 193 -25.94 0.93 14.00
CA ARG A 193 -25.18 2.06 14.56
C ARG A 193 -23.75 2.12 14.04
N PHE A 194 -23.17 0.97 13.72
CA PHE A 194 -21.77 0.82 13.32
C PHE A 194 -21.61 -0.08 12.09
N PRO A 195 -22.07 0.36 10.91
CA PRO A 195 -22.06 -0.47 9.71
C PRO A 195 -20.64 -0.76 9.20
N GLY A 196 -20.31 -2.04 9.02
CA GLY A 196 -19.00 -2.47 8.50
C GLY A 196 -17.83 -2.23 9.45
N VAL A 197 -18.10 -2.15 10.75
CA VAL A 197 -17.10 -1.97 11.82
C VAL A 197 -17.07 -3.22 12.69
N THR A 198 -15.88 -3.60 13.15
CA THR A 198 -15.73 -4.72 14.11
C THR A 198 -16.25 -4.29 15.48
N LEU A 199 -17.09 -5.11 16.11
CA LEU A 199 -17.70 -4.83 17.41
C LEU A 199 -17.19 -5.82 18.46
N ASP A 200 -16.91 -5.31 19.65
CA ASP A 200 -16.34 -6.08 20.76
C ASP A 200 -17.05 -5.72 22.07
N ASP A 201 -17.77 -6.68 22.64
CA ASP A 201 -18.60 -6.51 23.83
C ASP A 201 -17.89 -6.89 25.14
N ARG A 202 -16.59 -7.15 25.09
CA ARG A 202 -15.77 -7.37 26.29
C ARG A 202 -15.58 -6.08 27.08
N TRP A 203 -15.12 -6.23 28.31
CA TRP A 203 -14.63 -5.08 29.07
C TRP A 203 -13.41 -4.45 28.38
N PRO A 204 -13.22 -3.11 28.47
CA PRO A 204 -12.17 -2.44 27.72
C PRO A 204 -10.76 -3.00 27.93
N ASP A 205 -10.41 -3.39 29.15
CA ASP A 205 -9.14 -4.01 29.48
C ASP A 205 -8.96 -5.39 28.81
N GLU A 206 -9.99 -6.23 28.85
CA GLU A 206 -9.99 -7.55 28.20
C GLU A 206 -9.89 -7.44 26.66
N ALA A 207 -10.68 -6.53 26.07
CA ALA A 207 -10.67 -6.27 24.64
C ALA A 207 -9.31 -5.77 24.18
N ILE A 208 -8.74 -4.76 24.86
CA ILE A 208 -7.43 -4.20 24.53
C ILE A 208 -6.33 -5.26 24.66
N ALA A 209 -6.34 -6.07 25.72
CA ALA A 209 -5.38 -7.15 25.90
C ALA A 209 -5.43 -8.16 24.73
N ALA A 210 -6.63 -8.56 24.30
CA ALA A 210 -6.80 -9.49 23.20
C ALA A 210 -6.44 -8.89 21.82
N LEU A 211 -6.75 -7.61 21.62
CA LEU A 211 -6.51 -6.90 20.37
C LEU A 211 -5.03 -6.55 20.15
N ARG A 212 -4.19 -6.60 21.19
CA ARG A 212 -2.74 -6.37 21.15
C ARG A 212 -2.38 -5.13 20.29
N PRO A 213 -2.66 -3.91 20.77
CA PRO A 213 -2.30 -2.68 20.07
C PRO A 213 -0.80 -2.66 19.73
N ASP A 214 -0.51 -2.25 18.51
CA ASP A 214 0.84 -2.06 17.98
C ASP A 214 1.12 -0.56 17.77
N PRO A 215 2.33 -0.16 17.34
CA PRO A 215 2.63 1.24 17.08
C PRO A 215 1.84 1.92 15.94
N ALA A 216 1.00 1.19 15.19
CA ALA A 216 0.07 1.73 14.20
C ALA A 216 -1.39 1.75 14.70
N THR A 217 -1.60 1.41 15.98
CA THR A 217 -2.90 1.39 16.63
C THR A 217 -3.11 2.66 17.46
N ALA A 218 -4.18 3.40 17.16
CA ALA A 218 -4.68 4.48 18.00
C ALA A 218 -5.83 3.96 18.89
N ILE A 219 -5.87 4.43 20.14
CA ILE A 219 -6.97 4.15 21.07
C ILE A 219 -7.64 5.47 21.42
N VAL A 220 -8.96 5.54 21.29
CA VAL A 220 -9.77 6.71 21.62
C VAL A 220 -10.83 6.30 22.62
N THR A 221 -10.84 6.94 23.79
CA THR A 221 -11.85 6.73 24.83
C THR A 221 -12.94 7.79 24.70
N LEU A 222 -14.17 7.36 24.46
CA LEU A 222 -15.35 8.20 24.33
C LEU A 222 -16.38 7.73 25.37
N SER A 223 -16.38 8.34 26.55
CA SER A 223 -17.33 8.08 27.63
C SER A 223 -18.57 8.96 27.53
#